data_AF-A0A257PKD8-F1
#
_entry.id   AF-A0A257PKD8-F1
#
_cell.length_a   1.000
_cell.length_b   1.000
_cell.length_c   1.000
_cell.angle_alpha   90.00
_cell.angle_beta   90.00
_cell.angle_gamma   90.00
#
_symmetry.space_group_name_H-M   'P 1'
#
loop_
_entity.id
_entity.type
_entity.pdbx_description
1 polymer ?
#
loop_
_entity_poly.entity_id
_entity_poly.type
_entity_poly.pdbx_seq_one_letter_code
_entity_poly.pdbx_strand_id
1 'polypeptide(L)'
;MAARQSTRPPYRTLLLVGEGETEQAFLQHVKALYVPRGSGLRVTVRCAHGKGAAHVVDYAIRQQRVYQFDQIAALLDTDTGWTPAVQKRAREKRIQVLKSDPCIEAMLLRAIRQHAGGSTKELKARLAPFVCDDALDPQHFAAHFGMDALRTGRLIEPTLDELLRLLDT
;
A
#
# COMPACT_ATOMS: atom_id res chain seq x y z
N MET A 1 8.32 -43.79 -9.24
CA MET A 1 7.55 -42.74 -9.94
C MET A 1 8.14 -41.39 -9.57
N ALA A 2 8.81 -40.71 -10.51
CA ALA A 2 9.40 -39.39 -10.25
C ALA A 2 8.30 -38.33 -10.28
N ALA A 3 8.20 -37.53 -9.21
CA ALA A 3 7.29 -36.39 -9.15
C ALA A 3 7.66 -35.40 -10.25
N ARG A 4 6.69 -35.04 -11.10
CA ARG A 4 6.79 -33.94 -12.07
C ARG A 4 7.10 -32.66 -11.28
N GLN A 5 8.36 -32.24 -11.28
CA GLN A 5 8.73 -30.91 -10.80
C GLN A 5 8.06 -29.89 -11.73
N SER A 6 7.14 -29.09 -11.19
CA SER A 6 6.54 -28.01 -11.95
C SER A 6 7.62 -27.00 -12.31
N THR A 7 7.92 -26.85 -13.59
CA THR A 7 8.86 -25.89 -14.18
C THR A 7 8.36 -24.44 -14.13
N ARG A 8 7.56 -24.08 -13.13
CA ARG A 8 7.15 -22.68 -12.95
C ARG A 8 8.34 -21.90 -12.40
N PRO A 9 8.73 -20.77 -13.03
CA PRO A 9 9.73 -19.88 -12.44
C PRO A 9 9.32 -19.54 -11.00
N PRO A 10 10.24 -19.54 -10.04
CA PRO A 10 9.90 -19.15 -8.68
C PRO A 10 9.45 -17.69 -8.70
N TYR A 11 8.18 -17.45 -8.38
CA TYR A 11 7.66 -16.09 -8.20
C TYR A 11 8.12 -15.57 -6.85
N ARG A 12 8.67 -14.35 -6.80
CA ARG A 12 8.76 -13.61 -5.55
C ARG A 12 7.34 -13.26 -5.10
N THR A 13 7.05 -13.41 -3.82
CA THR A 13 5.74 -13.17 -3.23
C THR A 13 5.78 -11.97 -2.30
N LEU A 14 4.84 -11.04 -2.50
CA LEU A 14 4.72 -9.82 -1.71
C LEU A 14 3.30 -9.72 -1.15
N LEU A 15 3.20 -9.45 0.15
CA LEU A 15 1.95 -9.05 0.79
C LEU A 15 1.96 -7.54 1.04
N LEU A 16 0.93 -6.86 0.56
CA LEU A 16 0.60 -5.48 0.90
C LEU A 16 -0.61 -5.47 1.82
N VAL A 17 -0.51 -4.80 2.96
CA VAL A 17 -1.62 -4.63 3.91
C VAL A 17 -1.99 -3.16 3.96
N GLY A 18 -3.24 -2.82 3.63
CA GLY A 18 -3.81 -1.50 3.89
C GLY A 18 -4.46 -1.44 5.27
N GLU A 19 -4.44 -0.27 5.90
CA GLU A 19 -5.16 -0.03 7.14
C GLU A 19 -6.67 -0.25 6.96
N GLY A 20 -7.30 0.49 6.05
CA GLY A 20 -8.70 0.41 5.70
C GLY A 20 -8.93 0.04 4.23
N GLU A 21 -10.17 0.26 3.79
CA GLU A 21 -10.63 -0.09 2.45
C GLU A 21 -10.07 0.86 1.39
N THR A 22 -9.89 2.15 1.71
CA THR A 22 -9.25 3.13 0.81
C THR A 22 -7.81 2.73 0.48
N GLU A 23 -7.00 2.36 1.49
CA GLU A 23 -5.64 1.88 1.29
C GLU A 23 -5.64 0.61 0.44
N GLN A 24 -6.56 -0.32 0.73
CA GLN A 24 -6.69 -1.54 -0.06
C GLN A 24 -7.00 -1.24 -1.52
N ALA A 25 -7.96 -0.35 -1.79
CA ALA A 25 -8.37 0.01 -3.15
C ALA A 25 -7.21 0.67 -3.92
N PHE A 26 -6.51 1.61 -3.27
CA PHE A 26 -5.33 2.24 -3.84
C PHE A 26 -4.21 1.22 -4.13
N LEU A 27 -3.89 0.33 -3.19
CA LEU A 27 -2.87 -0.71 -3.39
C LEU A 27 -3.26 -1.70 -4.50
N GLN A 28 -4.54 -2.01 -4.66
CA GLN A 28 -5.04 -2.82 -5.78
C GLN A 28 -4.87 -2.12 -7.12
N HIS A 29 -5.16 -0.82 -7.18
CA HIS A 29 -4.93 0.01 -8.36
C HIS A 29 -3.45 0.03 -8.77
N VAL A 30 -2.55 0.34 -7.82
CA VAL A 30 -1.10 0.34 -8.08
C VAL A 30 -0.62 -1.05 -8.51
N LYS A 31 -1.07 -2.12 -7.85
CA LYS A 31 -0.76 -3.50 -8.26
C LYS A 31 -1.17 -3.76 -9.71
N ALA A 32 -2.36 -3.33 -10.13
CA ALA A 32 -2.85 -3.55 -11.48
C ALA A 32 -1.98 -2.87 -12.55
N LEU A 33 -1.39 -1.71 -12.21
CA LEU A 33 -0.49 -0.98 -13.10
C LEU A 33 0.92 -1.57 -13.17
N TYR A 34 1.49 -1.99 -12.04
CA TYR A 34 2.91 -2.34 -11.93
C TYR A 34 3.21 -3.85 -11.93
N VAL A 35 2.21 -4.71 -11.79
CA VAL A 35 2.42 -6.17 -11.67
C VAL A 35 1.73 -6.90 -12.82
N PRO A 36 2.26 -6.80 -14.05
CA PRO A 36 1.70 -7.51 -15.20
C PRO A 36 1.84 -9.02 -15.03
N ARG A 37 1.01 -9.78 -15.75
CA ARG A 37 1.11 -11.24 -15.76
C ARG A 37 2.50 -11.66 -16.23
N GLY A 38 3.14 -12.55 -15.48
CA GLY A 38 4.46 -13.07 -15.82
C GLY A 38 5.63 -12.21 -15.37
N SER A 39 5.43 -11.15 -14.58
CA SER A 39 6.50 -10.29 -14.04
C SER A 39 7.46 -10.98 -13.07
N GLY A 40 7.23 -12.26 -12.72
CA GLY A 40 7.98 -12.95 -11.67
C GLY A 40 7.63 -12.48 -10.25
N LEU A 41 6.72 -11.52 -10.10
CA LEU A 41 6.22 -11.04 -8.80
C LEU A 41 4.74 -11.36 -8.64
N ARG A 42 4.38 -11.98 -7.51
CA ARG A 42 2.98 -12.22 -7.10
C ARG A 42 2.64 -11.37 -5.90
N VAL A 43 1.78 -10.37 -6.11
CA VAL A 43 1.31 -9.47 -5.04
C VAL A 43 -0.07 -9.88 -4.53
N THR A 44 -0.19 -9.99 -3.21
CA THR A 44 -1.47 -10.13 -2.49
C THR A 44 -1.75 -8.84 -1.75
N VAL A 45 -2.97 -8.32 -1.84
CA VAL A 45 -3.40 -7.13 -1.10
C VAL A 45 -4.46 -7.54 -0.08
N ARG A 46 -4.35 -7.08 1.17
CA ARG A 46 -5.32 -7.34 2.24
C ARG A 46 -5.63 -6.06 3.01
N CYS A 47 -6.83 -5.99 3.59
CA CYS A 47 -7.24 -4.93 4.50
C CYS A 47 -7.16 -5.40 5.95
N ALA A 48 -6.61 -4.56 6.83
CA ALA A 48 -6.60 -4.81 8.27
C ALA A 48 -7.94 -4.46 8.94
N HIS A 49 -8.85 -3.77 8.24
CA HIS A 49 -10.16 -3.30 8.72
C HIS A 49 -10.03 -2.25 9.84
N GLY A 50 -9.12 -1.30 9.65
CA GLY A 50 -8.88 -0.14 10.51
C GLY A 50 -8.22 -0.45 11.85
N LYS A 51 -8.52 0.41 12.84
CA LYS A 51 -8.08 0.34 14.25
C LYS A 51 -6.63 0.83 14.52
N GLY A 52 -6.07 1.63 13.61
CA GLY A 52 -4.80 2.30 13.82
C GLY A 52 -3.58 1.43 13.55
N ALA A 53 -2.43 2.10 13.47
CA ALA A 53 -1.16 1.51 13.03
C ALA A 53 -0.75 0.22 13.76
N ALA A 54 -0.98 0.15 15.08
CA ALA A 54 -0.66 -1.03 15.88
C ALA A 54 -1.40 -2.29 15.41
N HIS A 55 -2.69 -2.14 15.10
CA HIS A 55 -3.51 -3.26 14.63
C HIS A 55 -3.08 -3.74 13.25
N VAL A 56 -2.74 -2.81 12.35
CA VAL A 56 -2.24 -3.14 11.00
C VAL A 56 -0.94 -3.95 11.09
N VAL A 57 0.00 -3.53 11.93
CA VAL A 57 1.25 -4.27 12.17
C VAL A 57 0.96 -5.66 12.75
N ASP A 58 0.11 -5.77 13.76
CA ASP A 58 -0.23 -7.07 14.35
C ASP A 58 -1.00 -7.98 13.37
N TYR A 59 -1.81 -7.42 12.48
CA TYR A 59 -2.43 -8.15 11.38
C TYR A 59 -1.37 -8.68 10.41
N ALA A 60 -0.44 -7.84 9.95
CA ALA A 60 0.64 -8.25 9.05
C ALA A 60 1.52 -9.36 9.67
N ILE A 61 1.83 -9.28 10.97
CA ILE A 61 2.55 -10.34 11.70
C ILE A 61 1.77 -11.66 11.69
N ARG A 62 0.45 -11.61 11.89
CA ARG A 62 -0.40 -12.81 11.80
C ARG A 62 -0.36 -13.40 10.40
N GLN A 63 -0.42 -12.57 9.36
CA GLN A 63 -0.32 -13.03 7.98
C GLN A 63 1.04 -13.69 7.70
N GLN A 64 2.14 -13.12 8.20
CA GLN A 64 3.49 -13.68 8.07
C GLN A 64 3.61 -15.10 8.67
N ARG A 65 2.90 -15.37 9.78
CA ARG A 65 2.94 -16.69 10.43
C ARG A 65 2.14 -17.74 9.66
N VAL A 66 1.05 -17.33 9.03
CA VAL A 66 0.16 -18.23 8.29
C VAL A 66 0.65 -18.46 6.87
N TYR A 67 1.23 -17.43 6.25
CA TYR A 67 1.63 -17.41 4.85
C TYR A 67 3.11 -17.05 4.73
N GLN A 68 3.86 -17.86 3.98
CA GLN A 68 5.29 -17.67 3.74
C GLN A 68 5.54 -16.69 2.59
N PHE A 69 5.19 -15.42 2.79
CA PHE A 69 5.53 -14.37 1.83
C PHE A 69 7.02 -14.01 1.94
N ASP A 70 7.68 -13.75 0.79
CA ASP A 70 9.08 -13.31 0.77
C ASP A 70 9.23 -11.91 1.37
N GLN A 71 8.25 -11.04 1.14
CA GLN A 71 8.20 -9.70 1.69
C GLN A 71 6.79 -9.29 2.10
N ILE A 72 6.72 -8.41 3.11
CA ILE A 72 5.48 -7.87 3.64
C ILE A 72 5.65 -6.37 3.86
N ALA A 73 4.71 -5.59 3.33
CA ALA A 73 4.60 -4.17 3.60
C ALA A 73 3.21 -3.79 4.10
N ALA A 74 3.14 -2.76 4.92
CA ALA A 74 1.90 -2.23 5.49
C ALA A 74 1.80 -0.72 5.22
N LEU A 75 0.73 -0.29 4.55
CA LEU A 75 0.34 1.11 4.39
C LEU A 75 -0.62 1.48 5.51
N LEU A 76 -0.23 2.45 6.34
CA LEU A 76 -0.98 2.87 7.51
C LEU A 76 -0.82 4.36 7.77
N ASP A 77 -1.84 4.92 8.41
CA ASP A 77 -1.88 6.33 8.80
C ASP A 77 -0.99 6.56 10.03
N THR A 78 -0.36 7.72 10.09
CA THR A 78 0.53 8.07 11.21
C THR A 78 -0.10 9.00 12.23
N ASP A 79 -1.34 9.43 12.02
CA ASP A 79 -2.07 10.29 12.95
C ASP A 79 -2.35 9.63 14.31
N THR A 80 -2.53 8.30 14.32
CA THR A 80 -3.00 7.55 15.48
C THR A 80 -2.24 6.23 15.67
N GLY A 81 -1.70 6.02 16.87
CA GLY A 81 -1.16 4.70 17.27
C GLY A 81 0.21 4.34 16.68
N TRP A 82 0.86 5.23 15.93
CA TRP A 82 2.20 5.03 15.38
C TRP A 82 3.33 5.31 16.40
N THR A 83 3.35 4.53 17.49
CA THR A 83 4.29 4.72 18.61
C THR A 83 5.66 4.08 18.38
N PRO A 84 6.73 4.47 19.12
CA PRO A 84 8.04 3.81 19.03
C PRO A 84 8.01 2.29 19.26
N ALA A 85 7.10 1.80 20.11
CA ALA A 85 6.91 0.37 20.35
C ALA A 85 6.37 -0.36 19.11
N VAL A 86 5.40 0.24 18.41
CA VAL A 86 4.85 -0.29 17.16
C VAL A 86 5.92 -0.28 16.06
N GLN A 87 6.67 0.81 15.95
CA GLN A 87 7.79 0.92 15.01
C GLN A 87 8.85 -0.18 15.25
N LYS A 88 9.24 -0.39 16.52
CA LYS A 88 10.19 -1.44 16.90
C LYS A 88 9.66 -2.82 16.51
N ARG A 89 8.39 -3.10 16.78
CA ARG A 89 7.75 -4.38 16.46
C ARG A 89 7.72 -4.65 14.95
N ALA A 90 7.37 -3.65 14.14
CA ALA A 90 7.39 -3.78 12.67
C ALA A 90 8.81 -4.12 12.17
N ARG A 91 9.84 -3.42 12.68
CA ARG A 91 11.25 -3.68 12.36
C ARG A 91 11.68 -5.09 12.75
N GLU A 92 11.39 -5.54 13.96
CA GLU A 92 11.74 -6.88 14.45
C GLU A 92 11.11 -8.00 13.61
N LYS A 93 9.96 -7.74 12.99
CA LYS A 93 9.24 -8.69 12.12
C LYS A 93 9.51 -8.48 10.64
N ARG A 94 10.43 -7.57 10.29
CA ARG A 94 10.81 -7.23 8.91
C ARG A 94 9.60 -6.83 8.06
N ILE A 95 8.66 -6.10 8.66
CA ILE A 95 7.53 -5.50 7.94
C ILE A 95 7.98 -4.11 7.50
N GLN A 96 7.95 -3.87 6.20
CA GLN A 96 8.19 -2.53 5.66
C GLN A 96 6.94 -1.68 5.88
N VAL A 97 7.08 -0.54 6.55
CA VAL A 97 5.94 0.36 6.81
C VAL A 97 5.98 1.53 5.84
N LEU A 98 4.92 1.62 5.04
CA LEU A 98 4.60 2.71 4.14
C LEU A 98 3.71 3.68 4.92
N LYS A 99 4.17 4.93 5.11
CA LYS A 99 3.51 5.87 6.02
C LYS A 99 2.67 6.87 5.24
N SER A 100 1.35 6.80 5.37
CA SER A 100 0.47 7.85 4.88
C SER A 100 0.36 8.96 5.93
N ASP A 101 1.25 9.95 5.88
CA ASP A 101 1.29 11.03 6.88
C ASP A 101 0.47 12.26 6.46
N PRO A 102 -0.42 12.81 7.32
CA PRO A 102 -0.99 12.16 8.50
C PRO A 102 -1.97 11.03 8.16
N CYS A 103 -2.55 11.05 6.96
CA CYS A 103 -3.47 10.04 6.44
C CYS A 103 -3.32 9.81 4.93
N ILE A 104 -4.01 8.78 4.39
CA ILE A 104 -3.94 8.43 2.96
C ILE A 104 -4.35 9.59 2.05
N GLU A 105 -5.37 10.37 2.40
CA GLU A 105 -5.81 11.48 1.57
C GLU A 105 -4.73 12.55 1.43
N ALA A 106 -4.01 12.87 2.50
CA ALA A 106 -2.90 13.81 2.46
C ALA A 106 -1.76 13.30 1.59
N MET A 107 -1.40 12.02 1.72
CA MET A 107 -0.37 11.37 0.90
C MET A 107 -0.73 11.43 -0.59
N LEU A 108 -1.97 11.08 -0.95
CA LEU A 108 -2.44 11.08 -2.33
C LEU A 108 -2.48 12.50 -2.91
N LEU A 109 -2.98 13.48 -2.15
CA LEU A 109 -2.98 14.89 -2.57
C LEU A 109 -1.56 15.40 -2.84
N ARG A 110 -0.58 15.07 -1.97
CA ARG A 110 0.83 15.43 -2.22
C ARG A 110 1.36 14.79 -3.48
N ALA A 111 1.06 13.51 -3.72
CA ALA A 111 1.52 12.79 -4.92
C ALA A 111 1.08 13.45 -6.24
N ILE A 112 -0.05 14.15 -6.23
CA ILE A 112 -0.56 14.93 -7.38
C ILE A 112 -0.38 16.45 -7.23
N ARG A 113 0.54 16.88 -6.35
CA ARG A 113 0.90 18.29 -6.10
C ARG A 113 -0.25 19.19 -5.66
N GLN A 114 -1.28 18.60 -5.04
CA GLN A 114 -2.36 19.35 -4.40
C GLN A 114 -2.02 19.70 -2.95
N HIS A 115 -2.69 20.72 -2.42
CA HIS A 115 -2.53 21.10 -1.02
C HIS A 115 -3.00 19.96 -0.09
N ALA A 116 -2.15 19.56 0.86
CA ALA A 116 -2.40 18.43 1.76
C ALA A 116 -2.49 18.83 3.24
N GLY A 117 -2.72 20.11 3.53
CA GLY A 117 -3.01 20.60 4.87
C GLY A 117 -4.52 20.68 5.16
N GLY A 118 -4.87 20.57 6.44
CA GLY A 118 -6.24 20.69 6.94
C GLY A 118 -6.67 19.50 7.80
N SER A 119 -7.93 19.53 8.21
CA SER A 119 -8.62 18.42 8.88
C SER A 119 -8.87 17.25 7.92
N THR A 120 -9.09 16.05 8.46
CA THR A 120 -9.46 14.85 7.69
C THR A 120 -10.66 15.08 6.77
N LYS A 121 -11.66 15.85 7.23
CA LYS A 121 -12.85 16.18 6.42
C LYS A 121 -12.50 17.03 5.20
N GLU A 122 -11.63 18.02 5.36
CA GLU A 122 -11.18 18.89 4.27
C GLU A 122 -10.30 18.12 3.27
N LEU A 123 -9.43 17.23 3.76
CA LEU A 123 -8.60 16.38 2.92
C LEU A 123 -9.46 15.42 2.07
N LYS A 124 -10.47 14.79 2.68
CA LYS A 124 -11.43 13.94 1.96
C LYS A 124 -12.20 14.71 0.88
N ALA A 125 -12.74 15.88 1.23
CA ALA A 125 -13.45 16.73 0.27
C ALA A 125 -12.56 17.17 -0.89
N ARG A 126 -11.26 17.40 -0.63
CA ARG A 126 -10.29 17.78 -1.66
C ARG A 126 -9.87 16.60 -2.54
N LEU A 127 -9.77 15.39 -1.98
CA LEU A 127 -9.42 14.19 -2.74
C LEU A 127 -10.59 13.73 -3.63
N ALA A 128 -11.82 13.83 -3.14
CA ALA A 128 -13.04 13.32 -3.77
C ALA A 128 -13.14 13.52 -5.31
N PRO A 129 -12.91 14.72 -5.88
CA PRO A 129 -12.99 14.91 -7.34
C PRO A 129 -11.96 14.10 -8.13
N PHE A 130 -10.84 13.71 -7.52
CA PHE A 130 -9.78 12.93 -8.16
C PHE A 130 -10.02 11.42 -8.13
N VAL A 131 -11.06 10.98 -7.40
CA VAL A 131 -11.45 9.58 -7.22
C VAL A 131 -12.96 9.39 -7.43
N CYS A 132 -13.58 10.23 -8.27
CA CYS A 132 -15.01 10.15 -8.61
C CYS A 132 -15.94 10.05 -7.38
N ASP A 133 -15.60 10.78 -6.31
CA ASP A 133 -16.30 10.78 -5.01
C ASP A 133 -16.35 9.42 -4.29
N ASP A 134 -15.62 8.41 -4.78
CA ASP A 134 -15.55 7.07 -4.19
C ASP A 134 -14.13 6.49 -4.28
N ALA A 135 -13.41 6.63 -3.17
CA ALA A 135 -12.05 6.12 -3.02
C ALA A 135 -11.97 4.61 -2.69
N LEU A 136 -13.11 3.90 -2.68
CA LEU A 136 -13.17 2.46 -2.40
C LEU A 136 -13.11 1.61 -3.67
N ASP A 137 -13.40 2.18 -4.85
CA ASP A 137 -13.19 1.51 -6.13
C ASP A 137 -11.78 1.80 -6.68
N PRO A 138 -10.92 0.77 -6.85
CA PRO A 138 -9.61 0.92 -7.48
C PRO A 138 -9.65 1.62 -8.85
N GLN A 139 -10.72 1.47 -9.63
CA GLN A 139 -10.82 2.04 -10.97
C GLN A 139 -10.93 3.56 -10.96
N HIS A 140 -11.49 4.15 -9.90
CA HIS A 140 -11.63 5.60 -9.80
C HIS A 140 -10.29 6.33 -9.63
N PHE A 141 -9.23 5.61 -9.25
CA PHE A 141 -7.88 6.16 -9.21
C PHE A 141 -7.26 6.31 -10.60
N ALA A 142 -7.77 5.66 -11.65
CA ALA A 142 -7.11 5.56 -12.94
C ALA A 142 -6.85 6.92 -13.62
N ALA A 143 -7.77 7.87 -13.48
CA ALA A 143 -7.67 9.17 -14.14
C ALA A 143 -6.53 10.04 -13.59
N HIS A 144 -6.31 10.03 -12.27
CA HIS A 144 -5.38 10.94 -11.59
C HIS A 144 -4.17 10.25 -10.97
N PHE A 145 -4.22 8.93 -10.82
CA PHE A 145 -3.15 8.11 -10.26
C PHE A 145 -2.71 7.03 -11.25
N GLY A 146 -2.71 7.33 -12.55
CA GLY A 146 -2.13 6.48 -13.59
C GLY A 146 -0.60 6.34 -13.48
N MET A 147 0.00 5.49 -14.32
CA MET A 147 1.43 5.17 -14.24
C MET A 147 2.35 6.41 -14.32
N ASP A 148 2.07 7.37 -15.21
CA ASP A 148 2.87 8.59 -15.34
C ASP A 148 2.69 9.54 -14.13
N ALA A 149 1.47 9.63 -13.60
CA ALA A 149 1.19 10.41 -12.40
C ALA A 149 1.92 9.81 -11.19
N LEU A 150 1.89 8.48 -11.01
CA LEU A 150 2.60 7.81 -9.92
C LEU A 150 4.12 7.89 -10.05
N ARG A 151 4.66 7.80 -11.27
CA ARG A 151 6.10 8.04 -11.56
C ARG A 151 6.52 9.48 -11.28
N THR A 152 5.64 10.45 -11.51
CA THR A 152 5.92 11.84 -11.14
C THR A 152 5.80 12.04 -9.63
N GLY A 153 4.76 11.43 -9.03
CA GLY A 153 4.45 11.51 -7.61
C GLY A 153 5.53 10.91 -6.72
N ARG A 154 6.19 9.82 -7.13
CA ARG A 154 7.30 9.22 -6.34
C ARG A 154 8.49 10.17 -6.16
N LEU A 155 8.63 11.20 -6.99
CA LEU A 155 9.70 12.20 -6.83
C LEU A 155 9.45 13.17 -5.68
N ILE A 156 8.21 13.24 -5.19
CA ILE A 156 7.77 14.20 -4.15
C ILE A 156 7.17 13.51 -2.93
N GLU A 157 6.63 12.30 -3.06
CA GLU A 157 6.06 11.52 -1.96
C GLU A 157 6.93 10.28 -1.67
N PRO A 158 7.73 10.28 -0.59
CA PRO A 158 8.64 9.18 -0.27
C PRO A 158 7.93 7.83 -0.10
N THR A 159 6.73 7.84 0.49
CA THR A 159 5.93 6.62 0.67
C THR A 159 5.54 5.98 -0.65
N LEU A 160 5.25 6.79 -1.66
CA LEU A 160 4.97 6.28 -3.00
C LEU A 160 6.24 5.71 -3.66
N ASP A 161 7.38 6.37 -3.48
CA ASP A 161 8.68 5.85 -3.95
C ASP A 161 9.03 4.49 -3.32
N GLU A 162 8.85 4.35 -2.01
CA GLU A 162 9.02 3.09 -1.30
C GLU A 162 8.06 2.00 -1.80
N LEU A 163 6.78 2.33 -2.01
CA LEU A 163 5.79 1.40 -2.57
C LEU A 163 6.20 0.93 -3.97
N LEU A 164 6.60 1.84 -4.85
CA LEU A 164 6.94 1.48 -6.23
C LEU A 164 8.24 0.65 -6.29
N ARG A 165 9.24 0.92 -5.44
CA ARG A 165 10.43 0.06 -5.32
C ARG A 165 10.12 -1.38 -4.91
N LEU A 166 9.03 -1.62 -4.18
CA LEU A 166 8.62 -2.98 -3.82
C LEU A 166 8.10 -3.77 -5.03
N LEU A 167 7.56 -3.05 -6.01
CA LEU A 167 6.91 -3.60 -7.21
C LEU A 167 7.83 -3.64 -8.42
N ASP A 168 8.83 -2.76 -8.47
CA ASP A 168 9.91 -2.77 -9.45
C ASP A 168 10.72 -4.09 -9.28
N THR A 169 10.67 -4.96 -10.29
CA THR A 169 11.45 -6.21 -10.40
C THR A 169 12.68 -6.04 -11.27
#